data_AF-A0AAW2VF42-F1
#
_entry.id   AF-A0AAW2VF42-F1
#
_cell.length_a   1.000
_cell.length_b   1.000
_cell.length_c   1.000
_cell.angle_alpha   90.00
_cell.angle_beta   90.00
_cell.angle_gamma   90.00
#
_symmetry.space_group_name_H-M   'P 1'
#
loop_
_entity.id
_entity.type
_entity.pdbx_description
1 polymer ?
#
loop_
_entity_poly.entity_id
_entity_poly.type
_entity_poly.pdbx_seq_one_letter_code
_entity_poly.pdbx_strand_id
1 'polypeptide(L)'
;MGPQNKEELFNLKHSSARNVIERTFGLLKVHWAILRSPSYYPIKIQNRIIMACCLLHNFIRSEMPEDPLELEIPDTTEPLFDGPAEFISTIETNPTWSNWRNDLAASMYNEWLNRNV
;
A
#
# COMPACT_ATOMS: atom_id res chain seq x y z
N MET A 1 23.12 9.87 4.39
CA MET A 1 23.01 9.35 5.77
C MET A 1 22.35 7.99 5.70
N GLY A 2 22.90 6.97 6.37
CA GLY A 2 22.25 5.68 6.53
C GLY A 2 21.31 5.67 7.74
N PRO A 3 20.42 4.67 7.88
CA PRO A 3 19.59 4.49 9.06
C PRO A 3 20.46 4.38 10.33
N GLN A 4 20.06 5.06 11.41
CA GLN A 4 20.79 5.08 12.68
C GLN A 4 20.49 3.85 13.54
N ASN A 5 19.34 3.22 13.33
CA ASN A 5 18.92 2.02 14.03
C ASN A 5 18.00 1.14 13.17
N LYS A 6 17.72 -0.08 13.67
CA LYS A 6 16.88 -1.07 12.98
C LYS A 6 15.44 -0.59 12.80
N GLU A 7 14.91 0.18 13.75
CA GLU A 7 13.56 0.74 13.70
C GLU A 7 13.41 1.76 12.57
N GLU A 8 14.41 2.63 12.37
CA GLU A 8 14.43 3.63 11.31
C GLU A 8 14.49 2.97 9.93
N LEU A 9 15.36 1.98 9.74
CA LEU A 9 15.42 1.21 8.49
C LEU A 9 14.09 0.49 8.22
N PHE A 10 13.53 -0.16 9.22
CA PHE A 10 12.25 -0.85 9.09
C PHE A 10 11.14 0.12 8.71
N ASN A 11 10.99 1.22 9.44
CA ASN A 11 9.95 2.22 9.20
C ASN A 11 10.10 2.86 7.81
N LEU A 12 11.31 3.16 7.37
CA LEU A 12 11.58 3.68 6.04
C LEU A 12 11.12 2.71 4.95
N LYS A 13 11.53 1.43 5.06
CA LYS A 13 11.15 0.39 4.09
C LYS A 13 9.65 0.10 4.11
N HIS A 14 9.06 0.02 5.30
CA HIS A 14 7.63 -0.20 5.48
C HIS A 14 6.80 0.95 4.91
N SER A 15 7.16 2.20 5.21
CA SER A 15 6.50 3.39 4.67
C SER A 15 6.64 3.47 3.15
N SER A 16 7.81 3.17 2.60
CA SER A 16 8.01 3.11 1.14
C SER A 16 7.13 2.06 0.48
N ALA A 17 7.03 0.85 1.04
CA ALA A 17 6.16 -0.20 0.52
C ALA A 17 4.67 0.19 0.64
N ARG A 18 4.27 0.77 1.78
CA ARG A 18 2.91 1.26 2.01
C ARG A 18 2.53 2.34 1.00
N ASN A 19 3.42 3.29 0.72
CA ASN A 19 3.19 4.35 -0.26
C ASN A 19 2.89 3.79 -1.66
N VAL A 20 3.63 2.75 -2.10
CA VAL A 20 3.36 2.09 -3.40
C VAL A 20 1.96 1.44 -3.42
N ILE A 21 1.58 0.76 -2.33
CA ILE A 21 0.27 0.12 -2.20
C ILE A 21 -0.85 1.18 -2.21
N GLU A 22 -0.71 2.23 -1.42
CA GLU A 22 -1.69 3.32 -1.32
C GLU A 22 -1.87 4.04 -2.66
N ARG A 23 -0.77 4.36 -3.36
CA ARG A 23 -0.82 4.92 -4.71
C ARG A 23 -1.57 3.99 -5.67
N THR A 24 -1.28 2.70 -5.64
CA THR A 24 -1.95 1.71 -6.52
C THR A 24 -3.46 1.66 -6.26
N PHE A 25 -3.89 1.70 -4.99
CA PHE A 25 -5.31 1.78 -4.68
C PHE A 25 -5.94 3.12 -5.07
N GLY A 26 -5.20 4.22 -5.00
CA GLY A 26 -5.61 5.52 -5.54
C GLY A 26 -5.90 5.43 -7.03
N LEU A 27 -4.96 4.90 -7.81
CA LEU A 27 -5.12 4.69 -9.26
C LEU A 27 -6.33 3.81 -9.59
N LEU A 28 -6.48 2.69 -8.89
CA LEU A 28 -7.63 1.80 -9.07
C LEU A 28 -8.97 2.51 -8.81
N LYS A 29 -9.04 3.37 -7.78
CA LYS A 29 -10.25 4.16 -7.50
C LYS A 29 -10.51 5.24 -8.54
N VAL A 30 -9.47 5.85 -9.11
CA VAL A 30 -9.61 6.81 -10.22
C VAL A 30 -10.15 6.10 -11.46
N HIS A 31 -9.54 4.98 -11.84
CA HIS A 31 -9.93 4.23 -13.03
C HIS A 31 -11.32 3.59 -12.87
N TRP A 32 -11.65 3.07 -11.69
CA TRP A 32 -12.86 2.30 -11.44
C TRP A 32 -13.75 2.97 -10.40
N ALA A 33 -14.74 3.75 -10.87
CA ALA A 33 -15.69 4.47 -10.01
C ALA A 33 -16.43 3.56 -9.01
N ILE A 34 -16.63 2.29 -9.35
CA ILE A 34 -17.27 1.29 -8.47
C ILE A 34 -16.50 1.05 -7.16
N LEU A 35 -15.19 1.35 -7.12
CA LEU A 35 -14.34 1.21 -5.93
C LEU A 35 -14.34 2.46 -5.04
N ARG A 36 -14.99 3.55 -5.46
CA ARG A 36 -15.01 4.83 -4.72
C ARG A 36 -16.02 4.83 -3.57
N SER A 37 -17.06 4.00 -3.63
CA SER A 37 -18.11 3.95 -2.59
C SER A 37 -18.34 2.53 -2.11
N PRO A 38 -18.75 2.32 -0.85
CA PRO A 38 -19.21 1.02 -0.39
C PRO A 38 -20.29 0.46 -1.32
N SER A 39 -20.16 -0.82 -1.70
CA SER A 39 -21.15 -1.48 -2.54
C SER A 39 -22.13 -2.29 -1.68
N TYR A 40 -23.39 -2.35 -2.12
CA TYR A 40 -24.42 -3.18 -1.46
C TYR A 40 -24.39 -4.65 -1.90
N TYR A 41 -23.37 -5.06 -2.67
CA TYR A 41 -23.23 -6.43 -3.12
C TYR A 41 -22.78 -7.36 -1.98
N PRO A 42 -23.18 -8.65 -1.99
CA PRO A 42 -22.62 -9.65 -1.10
C PRO A 42 -21.09 -9.72 -1.20
N ILE A 43 -20.40 -10.03 -0.10
CA ILE A 43 -18.93 -10.07 0.00
C ILE A 43 -18.26 -10.88 -1.13
N LYS A 44 -18.89 -12.00 -1.55
CA LYS A 44 -18.40 -12.83 -2.65
C LYS A 44 -18.35 -12.07 -3.99
N ILE A 45 -19.31 -11.19 -4.23
CA ILE A 45 -19.38 -10.35 -5.43
C ILE A 45 -18.40 -9.19 -5.30
N GLN A 46 -18.29 -8.56 -4.12
CA GLN A 46 -17.29 -7.51 -3.88
C GLN A 46 -15.87 -7.98 -4.19
N ASN A 47 -15.51 -9.17 -3.71
CA ASN A 47 -14.20 -9.77 -3.99
C ASN A 47 -13.99 -9.99 -5.50
N ARG A 48 -15.02 -10.42 -6.24
CA ARG A 48 -14.94 -10.60 -7.69
C ARG A 48 -14.77 -9.28 -8.43
N ILE A 49 -15.47 -8.22 -8.00
CA ILE A 49 -15.32 -6.87 -8.57
C ILE A 49 -13.89 -6.38 -8.37
N ILE A 50 -13.36 -6.45 -7.14
CA ILE A 50 -11.99 -6.02 -6.83
C ILE A 50 -10.99 -6.79 -7.69
N MET A 51 -11.12 -8.12 -7.78
CA MET A 51 -10.24 -8.95 -8.60
C MET A 51 -10.32 -8.59 -10.09
N ALA A 52 -11.51 -8.35 -10.63
CA ALA A 52 -11.68 -7.94 -12.03
C ALA A 52 -11.01 -6.59 -12.30
N CYS A 53 -11.18 -5.60 -11.43
CA CYS A 53 -10.51 -4.30 -11.53
C CYS A 53 -8.98 -4.43 -11.52
N CYS A 54 -8.42 -5.25 -10.63
CA CYS A 54 -6.97 -5.49 -10.57
C CYS A 54 -6.45 -6.20 -11.83
N LEU A 55 -7.17 -7.21 -12.34
CA LEU A 55 -6.79 -7.91 -13.57
C LEU A 55 -6.82 -6.99 -14.78
N LEU A 56 -7.86 -6.16 -14.92
CA LEU A 56 -7.97 -5.19 -16.00
C LEU A 56 -6.89 -4.11 -15.90
N HIS A 57 -6.59 -3.61 -14.69
CA HIS A 57 -5.50 -2.67 -14.47
C HIS A 57 -4.14 -3.25 -14.88
N ASN A 58 -3.85 -4.50 -14.49
CA ASN A 58 -2.61 -5.18 -14.89
C ASN A 58 -2.53 -5.39 -16.40
N PHE A 59 -3.65 -5.72 -17.05
CA PHE A 59 -3.71 -5.85 -18.50
C PHE A 59 -3.45 -4.51 -19.20
N ILE A 60 -4.10 -3.43 -18.75
CA ILE A 60 -3.87 -2.07 -19.25
C ILE A 60 -2.39 -1.69 -19.11
N ARG A 61 -1.78 -1.95 -17.95
CA ARG A 61 -0.37 -1.64 -17.70
C ARG A 61 0.60 -2.45 -18.58
N SER A 62 0.19 -3.64 -19.03
CA SER A 62 0.95 -4.47 -19.97
C SER A 62 0.89 -3.93 -21.39
N GLU A 63 -0.31 -3.55 -21.84
CA GLU A 63 -0.56 -3.19 -23.24
C GLU A 63 -0.41 -1.69 -23.54
N MET A 64 -0.56 -0.84 -22.53
CA MET A 64 -0.45 0.62 -22.65
C MET A 64 0.76 1.12 -21.83
N PRO A 65 1.87 1.48 -22.51
CA PRO A 65 3.08 1.98 -21.83
C PRO A 65 2.85 3.27 -21.04
N GLU A 66 1.88 4.07 -21.47
CA GLU A 66 1.44 5.30 -20.81
C GLU A 66 -0.09 5.26 -20.69
N ASP A 67 -0.60 5.20 -19.46
CA ASP A 67 -2.03 5.36 -19.19
C ASP A 67 -2.34 6.87 -19.04
N PRO A 68 -3.13 7.49 -19.94
CA PRO A 68 -3.49 8.90 -19.83
C PRO A 68 -4.13 9.25 -18.49
N LEU A 69 -4.85 8.31 -17.87
CA LEU A 69 -5.46 8.52 -16.56
C LEU A 69 -4.44 8.57 -15.44
N GLU A 70 -3.28 7.89 -15.56
CA GLU A 70 -2.19 8.01 -14.60
C GLU A 70 -1.51 9.39 -14.69
N LEU A 71 -1.46 9.99 -15.90
CA LEU A 71 -0.84 11.31 -16.13
C LEU A 71 -1.66 12.47 -15.57
N GLU A 72 -2.98 12.32 -15.47
CA GLU A 72 -3.89 13.33 -14.92
C GLU A 72 -3.92 13.34 -13.39
N ILE A 73 -3.35 12.32 -12.74
CA ILE A 73 -3.33 12.21 -11.28
C ILE A 73 -2.10 12.96 -10.76
N PRO A 74 -2.29 14.01 -9.94
CA PRO A 74 -1.16 14.71 -9.32
C PRO A 74 -0.27 13.72 -8.56
N ASP A 75 1.05 13.88 -8.62
CA ASP A 75 2.03 13.06 -7.87
C ASP A 75 1.91 13.24 -6.34
N THR A 76 0.95 14.05 -5.89
CA THR A 76 0.65 14.33 -4.49
C THR A 76 0.02 13.11 -3.81
N THR A 77 0.58 12.77 -2.65
CA THR A 77 0.08 11.79 -1.67
C THR A 77 -1.24 12.19 -1.01
N GLU A 78 -1.92 13.21 -1.53
CA GLU A 78 -3.21 13.65 -0.99
C GLU A 78 -4.26 12.58 -1.30
N PRO A 79 -5.00 12.10 -0.28
CA PRO A 79 -6.04 11.12 -0.53
C PRO A 79 -7.06 11.71 -1.49
N LEU A 80 -7.20 11.10 -2.68
CA LEU A 80 -8.26 11.41 -3.66
C LEU A 80 -9.68 11.11 -3.11
N PHE A 81 -9.79 10.77 -1.83
CA PHE A 81 -11.01 10.38 -1.16
C PHE A 81 -11.05 10.98 0.26
N ASP A 82 -11.88 12.00 0.43
CA ASP A 82 -12.22 12.70 1.69
C ASP A 82 -13.17 11.87 2.59
N GLY A 83 -13.06 10.55 2.53
CA GLY A 83 -13.82 9.67 3.42
C GLY A 83 -13.31 9.80 4.85
N PRO A 84 -14.17 9.63 5.87
CA PRO A 84 -13.71 9.66 7.25
C PRO A 84 -12.59 8.62 7.39
N ALA A 85 -11.42 9.07 7.83
CA ALA A 85 -10.34 8.15 8.18
C ALA A 85 -10.90 7.18 9.22
N GLU A 86 -11.04 5.90 8.85
CA GLU A 86 -11.38 4.85 9.80
C GLU A 86 -10.17 4.70 10.73
N PHE A 87 -10.18 5.48 11.81
CA PHE A 87 -9.16 5.38 12.84
C PHE A 87 -9.33 4.03 13.55
N ILE A 88 -8.29 3.22 13.52
CA ILE A 88 -8.19 2.02 14.35
C ILE A 88 -8.27 2.49 15.82
N SER A 89 -9.40 2.23 16.48
CA SER A 89 -9.69 2.72 17.83
C SER A 89 -9.15 1.81 18.94
N THR A 90 -8.78 0.57 18.61
CA THR A 90 -8.21 -0.41 19.52
C THR A 90 -6.97 -1.04 18.91
N ILE A 91 -5.83 -0.83 19.57
CA ILE A 91 -4.60 -1.58 19.30
C ILE A 91 -4.34 -2.43 20.54
N GLU A 92 -4.70 -3.71 20.47
CA GLU A 92 -4.20 -4.67 21.45
C GLU A 92 -2.75 -5.00 21.12
N THR A 93 -1.84 -4.80 22.08
CA THR A 93 -0.43 -5.17 21.91
C THR A 93 -0.31 -6.69 21.92
N ASN A 94 -0.23 -7.29 20.74
CA ASN A 94 0.05 -8.70 20.61
C ASN A 94 1.58 -8.92 20.67
N PRO A 95 2.10 -9.64 21.67
CA PRO A 95 3.54 -9.86 21.82
C PRO A 95 4.12 -10.66 20.65
N THR A 96 3.35 -11.56 20.03
CA THR A 96 3.79 -12.34 18.86
C THR A 96 4.07 -11.45 17.65
N TRP A 97 3.15 -10.54 17.32
CA TRP A 97 3.33 -9.61 16.19
C TRP A 97 4.44 -8.59 16.45
N SER A 98 4.56 -8.14 17.71
CA SER A 98 5.62 -7.20 18.11
C SER A 98 7.00 -7.84 18.00
N ASN A 99 7.14 -9.09 18.46
CA ASN A 99 8.38 -9.86 18.34
C ASN A 99 8.72 -10.12 16.87
N TRP A 100 7.77 -10.60 16.07
CA TRP A 100 7.98 -10.82 14.64
C TRP A 100 8.49 -9.57 13.91
N ARG A 101 7.88 -8.41 14.19
CA ARG A 101 8.32 -7.12 13.63
C ARG A 101 9.77 -6.80 14.04
N ASN A 102 10.09 -6.99 15.32
CA ASN A 102 11.43 -6.69 15.86
C ASN A 102 12.50 -7.62 15.28
N ASP A 103 12.17 -8.91 15.08
CA ASP A 103 13.05 -9.89 14.47
C ASP A 103 13.30 -9.57 12.99
N LEU A 104 12.25 -9.19 12.26
CA LEU A 104 12.36 -8.73 10.88
C LEU A 104 13.22 -7.46 10.78
N ALA A 105 12.98 -6.47 11.64
CA ALA A 105 13.79 -5.25 11.68
C ALA A 105 15.28 -5.55 11.96
N ALA A 106 15.57 -6.45 12.89
CA ALA A 106 16.94 -6.88 13.18
C ALA A 106 17.60 -7.57 11.98
N SER A 107 16.88 -8.48 11.31
CA SER A 107 17.37 -9.17 10.12
C SER A 107 17.69 -8.19 8.99
N MET A 108 16.77 -7.27 8.69
CA MET A 108 16.95 -6.23 7.67
C MET A 108 18.15 -5.32 7.96
N TYR A 109 18.34 -4.95 9.23
CA TYR A 109 19.44 -4.09 9.64
C TYR A 109 20.79 -4.81 9.56
N ASN A 110 20.86 -6.08 9.95
CA ASN A 110 22.07 -6.89 9.78
C ASN A 110 22.43 -7.07 8.30
N GLU A 111 21.45 -7.32 7.44
CA GLU A 111 21.66 -7.39 5.98
C GLU A 111 22.15 -6.06 5.42
N TRP A 112 21.61 -4.94 5.91
CA TRP A 112 22.07 -3.61 5.52
C TRP A 112 23.51 -3.34 5.96
N LEU A 113 23.88 -3.67 7.21
CA LEU A 113 25.26 -3.56 7.70
C LEU A 113 26.23 -4.37 6.83
N ASN A 114 25.90 -5.62 6.52
CA ASN A 114 26.74 -6.50 5.70
C ASN A 114 26.95 -5.99 4.26
N ARG A 115 26.08 -5.12 3.76
CA ARG A 115 26.17 -4.53 2.41
C ARG A 115 26.86 -3.17 2.37
N ASN A 116 26.99 -2.49 3.51
CA ASN A 116 27.43 -1.10 3.60
C ASN A 116 28.63 -0.91 4.56
N VAL A 117 29.27 -2.02 4.95
CA VAL A 117 30.60 -2.11 5.58
C VAL A 117 31.54 -2.71 4.55
#